data_AF-A0A842TWH5-F1
#
_entry.id   AF-A0A842TWH5-F1
#
_cell.length_a   1.000
_cell.length_b   1.000
_cell.length_c   1.000
_cell.angle_alpha   90.00
_cell.angle_beta   90.00
_cell.angle_gamma   90.00
#
_symmetry.space_group_name_H-M   'P 1'
#
loop_
_entity.id
_entity.type
_entity.pdbx_description
1 polymer ?
#
loop_
_entity_poly.entity_id
_entity_poly.type
_entity_poly.pdbx_seq_one_letter_code
_entity_poly.pdbx_strand_id
1 'polypeptide(L)'
;MTIVQNQALFPIVKDLSKKLGTSLGVRVYVAITDANGKIVYIDEALKKFVNLITTFVEYNFDLLKIGDHSIPLSSSNLIFVKTSNRALIVLYTKKGLVGQLLSFKKYIGDFFKPIDEIMKNEGAPSGSTQAPEPPVRPAPTEQVEEQPPEIILEKRVYQRKKYEKIKPILKKKISSNLKLKLEESAILNFCSEGKTVSEMIELSENITLPSIKRVLFKFTESKWIKIPGYSLVSYKCDECKSQEYTIIPDDAFKYTKSKQVRKQVSGACGHDNILFINKKLKAPSIFIERILPMVESVDFNELTIKSLIQILGQDIFLNIFHGLLFDHNVVLLDAEEYIDDIANLYNHIFSNIGYDQNITSIARQNYQSNYKKYKDFLVIDFDERLVLNEPYEEDKEEFGYERNLFEKIFAEEQDENRQILKAYQEFERVLLLTEELIEFVDKFKEITEFEVIDIFEKNKNIEITREDIHICKKLAEIYYDNDILNKKIKKAVTEKVDDFFSSI
;
A
#
# COMPACT_ATOMS: atom_id res chain seq x y z
N MET A 1 -31.01 -3.54 -16.89
CA MET A 1 -31.31 -2.18 -16.42
C MET A 1 -31.66 -1.32 -17.62
N THR A 2 -32.88 -0.77 -17.69
CA THR A 2 -33.29 0.08 -18.82
C THR A 2 -32.82 1.51 -18.54
N ILE A 3 -31.85 2.01 -19.30
CA ILE A 3 -31.32 3.37 -19.13
C ILE A 3 -32.23 4.32 -19.92
N VAL A 4 -32.97 5.18 -19.22
CA VAL A 4 -33.74 6.26 -19.83
C VAL A 4 -32.79 7.42 -20.09
N GLN A 5 -32.50 7.71 -21.35
CA GLN A 5 -31.59 8.80 -21.71
C GLN A 5 -32.30 10.15 -21.64
N ASN A 6 -31.74 11.09 -20.88
CA ASN A 6 -32.19 12.48 -20.89
C ASN A 6 -31.78 13.16 -22.20
N GLN A 7 -32.75 13.41 -23.08
CA GLN A 7 -32.51 14.02 -24.39
C GLN A 7 -31.96 15.45 -24.31
N ALA A 8 -32.19 16.17 -23.19
CA ALA A 8 -31.67 17.53 -23.01
C ALA A 8 -30.14 17.57 -22.92
N LEU A 9 -29.50 16.48 -22.50
CA LEU A 9 -28.03 16.39 -22.42
C LEU A 9 -27.38 16.16 -23.79
N PHE A 10 -28.13 15.70 -24.80
CA PHE A 10 -27.58 15.30 -26.09
C PHE A 10 -26.81 16.43 -26.83
N PRO A 11 -27.29 17.69 -26.92
CA PRO A 11 -26.56 18.76 -27.58
C PRO A 11 -25.22 19.09 -26.89
N ILE A 12 -25.21 19.07 -25.55
CA ILE A 12 -24.02 19.34 -24.72
C ILE A 12 -23.00 18.22 -24.90
N VAL A 13 -23.44 16.97 -24.77
CA VAL A 13 -22.56 15.82 -24.95
C VAL A 13 -21.97 15.79 -26.36
N LYS A 14 -22.78 16.12 -27.38
CA LYS A 14 -22.31 16.19 -28.76
C LYS A 14 -21.25 17.28 -28.95
N ASP A 15 -21.43 18.45 -28.34
CA ASP A 15 -20.43 19.54 -28.39
C ASP A 15 -19.16 19.16 -27.63
N LEU A 16 -19.27 18.59 -26.44
CA LEU A 16 -18.15 18.09 -25.63
C LEU A 16 -17.34 17.03 -26.39
N SER A 17 -18.02 15.99 -26.90
CA SER A 17 -17.40 14.92 -27.69
C SER A 17 -16.71 15.48 -28.94
N LYS A 18 -17.33 16.45 -29.63
CA LYS A 18 -16.75 17.08 -30.82
C LYS A 18 -15.51 17.92 -30.49
N LYS A 19 -15.57 18.78 -29.47
CA LYS A 19 -14.44 19.62 -29.06
C LYS A 19 -13.26 18.77 -28.62
N LEU A 20 -13.49 17.85 -27.67
CA LEU A 20 -12.43 16.96 -27.21
C LEU A 20 -11.90 16.09 -28.34
N GLY A 21 -12.77 15.54 -29.18
CA GLY A 21 -12.35 14.66 -30.26
C GLY A 21 -11.57 15.36 -31.38
N THR A 22 -11.87 16.64 -31.64
CA THR A 22 -11.08 17.47 -32.57
C THR A 22 -9.67 17.69 -32.03
N SER A 23 -9.54 17.99 -30.74
CA SER A 23 -8.24 18.24 -30.11
C SER A 23 -7.41 16.97 -29.92
N LEU A 24 -8.07 15.85 -29.60
CA LEU A 24 -7.42 14.56 -29.34
C LEU A 24 -7.08 13.77 -30.62
N GLY A 25 -7.70 14.11 -31.75
CA GLY A 25 -7.64 13.30 -32.97
C GLY A 25 -8.31 11.92 -32.83
N VAL A 26 -9.03 11.68 -31.74
CA VAL A 26 -9.76 10.43 -31.48
C VAL A 26 -11.17 10.72 -30.96
N ARG A 27 -12.11 9.81 -31.25
CA ARG A 27 -13.49 9.96 -30.76
C ARG A 27 -13.56 9.75 -29.25
N VAL A 28 -14.12 10.73 -28.55
CA VAL A 28 -14.46 10.66 -27.12
C VAL A 28 -15.91 10.26 -26.95
N TYR A 29 -16.13 9.24 -26.12
CA TYR A 29 -17.44 8.78 -25.69
C TYR A 29 -17.73 9.33 -24.30
N VAL A 30 -18.99 9.66 -24.02
CA VAL A 30 -19.39 10.35 -22.80
C VAL A 30 -20.50 9.60 -22.09
N ALA A 31 -20.43 9.54 -20.76
CA ALA A 31 -21.56 9.26 -19.89
C ALA A 31 -21.70 10.38 -18.85
N ILE A 32 -22.91 10.56 -18.34
CA ILE A 32 -23.20 11.51 -17.27
C ILE A 32 -24.02 10.76 -16.23
N THR A 33 -23.64 10.91 -14.96
CA THR A 33 -24.36 10.34 -13.82
C THR A 33 -24.80 11.42 -12.86
N ASP A 34 -25.82 11.13 -12.06
CA ASP A 34 -26.11 11.92 -10.87
C ASP A 34 -25.20 11.54 -9.69
N ALA A 35 -25.40 12.18 -8.53
CA ALA A 35 -24.66 11.93 -7.30
C ALA A 35 -24.88 10.53 -6.70
N ASN A 36 -25.94 9.82 -7.10
CA ASN A 36 -26.31 8.50 -6.58
C ASN A 36 -25.91 7.36 -7.53
N GLY A 37 -25.09 7.64 -8.55
CA GLY A 37 -24.67 6.64 -9.52
C GLY A 37 -25.71 6.31 -10.60
N LYS A 38 -26.83 7.05 -10.66
CA LYS A 38 -27.82 6.89 -11.73
C LYS A 38 -27.30 7.51 -13.01
N ILE A 39 -27.15 6.69 -14.04
CA ILE A 39 -26.71 7.13 -15.37
C ILE A 39 -27.87 7.85 -16.07
N VAL A 40 -27.70 9.15 -16.33
CA VAL A 40 -28.68 9.99 -17.04
C VAL A 40 -28.41 10.08 -18.54
N TYR A 41 -27.16 9.86 -18.94
CA TYR A 41 -26.73 9.76 -20.34
C TYR A 41 -25.58 8.78 -20.47
N ILE A 42 -25.53 7.99 -21.55
CA ILE A 42 -24.39 7.11 -21.85
C ILE A 42 -24.29 6.81 -23.34
N ASP A 43 -23.10 7.00 -23.91
CA ASP A 43 -22.77 6.54 -25.25
C ASP A 43 -22.63 5.00 -25.30
N GLU A 44 -22.94 4.39 -26.45
CA GLU A 44 -22.93 2.93 -26.63
C GLU A 44 -21.60 2.27 -26.22
N ALA A 45 -20.46 2.90 -26.53
CA ALA A 45 -19.14 2.33 -26.24
C ALA A 45 -18.83 2.27 -24.74
N LEU A 46 -19.52 3.04 -23.91
CA LEU A 46 -19.38 3.08 -22.46
C LEU A 46 -20.29 2.08 -21.75
N LYS A 47 -21.28 1.49 -22.43
CA LYS A 47 -22.23 0.55 -21.79
C LYS A 47 -21.57 -0.66 -21.13
N LYS A 48 -20.41 -1.09 -21.63
CA LYS A 48 -19.61 -2.17 -21.01
C LYS A 48 -19.06 -1.80 -19.62
N PHE A 49 -19.08 -0.53 -19.24
CA PHE A 49 -18.60 -0.03 -17.96
C PHE A 49 -19.73 0.41 -17.02
N VAL A 50 -21.01 0.11 -17.30
CA VAL A 50 -22.14 0.58 -16.49
C VAL A 50 -21.98 0.23 -15.01
N ASN A 51 -21.66 -1.03 -14.68
CA ASN A 51 -21.48 -1.44 -13.29
C ASN A 51 -20.36 -0.66 -12.61
N LEU A 52 -19.20 -0.55 -13.28
CA LEU A 52 -18.07 0.23 -12.76
C LEU A 52 -18.47 1.69 -12.52
N ILE A 53 -19.16 2.32 -13.48
CA ILE A 53 -19.57 3.72 -13.39
C ILE A 53 -20.49 3.93 -12.19
N THR A 54 -21.53 3.11 -12.06
CA THR A 54 -22.51 3.24 -10.97
C THR A 54 -21.86 2.98 -9.61
N THR A 55 -21.14 1.87 -9.45
CA THR A 55 -20.41 1.54 -8.22
C THR A 55 -19.40 2.61 -7.85
N PHE A 56 -18.58 3.07 -8.82
CA PHE A 56 -17.60 4.13 -8.55
C PHE A 56 -18.27 5.37 -7.98
N VAL A 57 -19.37 5.82 -8.58
CA VAL A 57 -20.07 7.03 -8.14
C VAL A 57 -20.69 6.82 -6.75
N GLU A 58 -21.34 5.69 -6.50
CA GLU A 58 -21.94 5.38 -5.18
C GLU A 58 -20.91 5.48 -4.03
N TYR A 59 -19.68 5.02 -4.24
CA TYR A 59 -18.65 5.01 -3.20
C TYR A 59 -17.77 6.26 -3.17
N ASN A 60 -17.58 6.95 -4.31
CA ASN A 60 -16.53 7.98 -4.44
C ASN A 60 -17.07 9.37 -4.75
N PHE A 61 -18.36 9.56 -5.02
CA PHE A 61 -18.89 10.86 -5.47
C PHE A 61 -18.60 11.98 -4.47
N ASP A 62 -18.86 11.75 -3.18
CA ASP A 62 -18.64 12.76 -2.12
C ASP A 62 -17.17 12.96 -1.76
N LEU A 63 -16.29 12.06 -2.18
CA LEU A 63 -14.85 12.16 -1.96
C LEU A 63 -14.17 13.12 -2.96
N LEU A 64 -14.75 13.29 -4.15
CA LEU A 64 -14.24 14.20 -5.17
C LEU A 64 -14.71 15.64 -4.89
N LYS A 65 -13.82 16.64 -5.07
CA LYS A 65 -14.23 18.05 -5.13
C LYS A 65 -14.74 18.40 -6.53
N ILE A 66 -15.48 19.50 -6.64
CA ILE A 66 -15.91 20.00 -7.96
C ILE A 66 -14.67 20.35 -8.78
N GLY A 67 -14.57 19.79 -9.97
CA GLY A 67 -13.40 19.89 -10.84
C GLY A 67 -12.33 18.83 -10.59
N ASP A 68 -12.45 18.00 -9.56
CA ASP A 68 -11.59 16.83 -9.40
C ASP A 68 -11.97 15.73 -10.37
N HIS A 69 -11.05 14.78 -10.51
CA HIS A 69 -11.18 13.66 -11.42
C HIS A 69 -10.60 12.39 -10.80
N SER A 70 -10.88 11.25 -11.43
CA SER A 70 -10.33 9.94 -11.09
C SER A 70 -10.22 9.09 -12.35
N ILE A 71 -9.19 8.22 -12.42
CA ILE A 71 -8.97 7.25 -13.50
C ILE A 71 -9.05 5.85 -12.88
N PRO A 72 -10.26 5.30 -12.67
CA PRO A 72 -10.43 4.06 -11.92
C PRO A 72 -9.91 2.81 -12.63
N LEU A 73 -9.48 2.92 -13.89
CA LEU A 73 -8.92 1.82 -14.67
C LEU A 73 -7.72 2.33 -15.47
N SER A 74 -6.52 1.98 -15.04
CA SER A 74 -5.25 2.34 -15.69
C SER A 74 -5.17 1.93 -17.16
N SER A 75 -5.62 0.72 -17.49
CA SER A 75 -5.49 0.10 -18.81
C SER A 75 -6.52 0.62 -19.81
N SER A 76 -7.37 1.55 -19.37
CA SER A 76 -8.40 2.14 -20.19
C SER A 76 -8.30 3.67 -20.14
N ASN A 77 -8.52 4.31 -21.28
CA ASN A 77 -8.63 5.77 -21.32
C ASN A 77 -10.02 6.17 -20.82
N LEU A 78 -10.28 6.00 -19.53
CA LEU A 78 -11.55 6.25 -18.86
C LEU A 78 -11.31 7.19 -17.69
N ILE A 79 -11.95 8.36 -17.69
CA ILE A 79 -11.82 9.37 -16.64
C ILE A 79 -13.19 9.78 -16.12
N PHE A 80 -13.28 9.98 -14.81
CA PHE A 80 -14.43 10.47 -14.08
C PHE A 80 -14.13 11.90 -13.65
N VAL A 81 -15.02 12.85 -13.89
CA VAL A 81 -14.81 14.28 -13.54
C VAL A 81 -16.05 14.79 -12.84
N LYS A 82 -15.92 15.18 -11.57
CA LYS A 82 -17.05 15.73 -10.81
C LYS A 82 -17.30 17.17 -11.25
N THR A 83 -18.47 17.44 -11.81
CA THR A 83 -18.77 18.75 -12.40
C THR A 83 -19.59 19.63 -11.46
N SER A 84 -20.35 19.03 -10.55
CA SER A 84 -21.07 19.73 -9.49
C SER A 84 -21.37 18.77 -8.33
N ASN A 85 -22.08 19.25 -7.30
CA ASN A 85 -22.59 18.39 -6.23
C ASN A 85 -23.75 17.48 -6.67
N ARG A 86 -24.09 17.47 -7.97
CA ARG A 86 -25.21 16.70 -8.51
C ARG A 86 -24.83 15.82 -9.68
N ALA A 87 -23.66 16.04 -10.27
CA ALA A 87 -23.32 15.45 -11.55
C ALA A 87 -21.85 15.10 -11.67
N LEU A 88 -21.60 13.99 -12.35
CA LEU A 88 -20.27 13.51 -12.73
C LEU A 88 -20.28 13.15 -14.21
N ILE A 89 -19.25 13.59 -14.94
CA ILE A 89 -19.01 13.20 -16.33
C ILE A 89 -18.01 12.05 -16.36
N VAL A 90 -18.29 11.05 -17.18
CA VAL A 90 -17.35 9.98 -17.53
C VAL A 90 -16.96 10.13 -18.99
N LEU A 91 -15.66 10.21 -19.28
CA LEU A 91 -15.12 10.27 -20.64
C LEU A 91 -14.34 9.01 -20.96
N TYR A 92 -14.50 8.50 -22.18
CA TYR A 92 -13.80 7.31 -22.65
C TYR A 92 -13.26 7.46 -24.07
N THR A 93 -12.06 6.95 -24.33
CA THR A 93 -11.56 6.74 -25.70
C THR A 93 -11.16 5.29 -25.92
N LYS A 94 -11.41 4.77 -27.13
CA LYS A 94 -11.01 3.39 -27.50
C LYS A 94 -9.52 3.24 -27.81
N LYS A 95 -8.83 4.36 -28.07
CA LYS A 95 -7.44 4.46 -28.51
C LYS A 95 -6.85 5.74 -27.94
N GLY A 96 -5.53 5.81 -27.81
CA GLY A 96 -4.80 6.92 -27.20
C GLY A 96 -3.95 6.45 -26.03
N LEU A 97 -3.06 7.30 -25.55
CA LEU A 97 -2.25 7.02 -24.35
C LEU A 97 -3.13 7.11 -23.10
N VAL A 98 -2.82 6.29 -22.10
CA VAL A 98 -3.40 6.41 -20.75
C VAL A 98 -3.11 7.81 -20.22
N GLY A 99 -4.08 8.45 -19.58
CA GLY A 99 -3.92 9.82 -19.10
C GLY A 99 -4.12 10.91 -20.18
N GLN A 100 -4.19 10.58 -21.48
CA GLN A 100 -4.38 11.60 -22.54
C GLN A 100 -5.66 12.44 -22.36
N LEU A 101 -6.67 11.93 -21.66
CA LEU A 101 -7.88 12.71 -21.34
C LEU A 101 -7.64 13.81 -20.29
N LEU A 102 -6.58 13.71 -19.49
CA LEU A 102 -6.20 14.68 -18.46
C LEU A 102 -5.75 16.01 -19.04
N SER A 103 -5.01 15.99 -20.15
CA SER A 103 -4.51 17.20 -20.80
C SER A 103 -5.63 18.13 -21.29
N PHE A 104 -6.88 17.64 -21.34
CA PHE A 104 -8.05 18.40 -21.77
C PHE A 104 -9.00 18.77 -20.64
N LYS A 105 -8.63 18.56 -19.38
CA LYS A 105 -9.42 18.95 -18.19
C LYS A 105 -9.93 20.40 -18.25
N LYS A 106 -9.10 21.31 -18.77
CA LYS A 106 -9.45 22.73 -18.95
C LYS A 106 -10.68 22.94 -19.83
N TYR A 107 -10.87 22.14 -20.88
CA TYR A 107 -12.02 22.24 -21.78
C TYR A 107 -13.30 21.67 -21.19
N ILE A 108 -13.20 20.77 -20.20
CA ILE A 108 -14.37 20.17 -19.54
C ILE A 108 -15.08 21.21 -18.66
N GLY A 109 -14.32 22.15 -18.07
CA GLY A 109 -14.85 23.20 -17.19
C GLY A 109 -15.96 24.05 -17.84
N ASP A 110 -15.87 24.29 -19.16
CA ASP A 110 -16.88 25.04 -19.93
C ASP A 110 -18.25 24.35 -19.93
N PHE A 111 -18.29 23.05 -19.65
CA PHE A 111 -19.49 22.23 -19.66
C PHE A 111 -20.09 22.01 -18.27
N PHE A 112 -19.43 22.45 -17.19
CA PHE A 112 -19.91 22.22 -15.82
C PHE A 112 -21.25 22.91 -15.56
N LYS A 113 -21.36 24.21 -15.90
CA LYS A 113 -22.59 24.98 -15.69
C LYS A 113 -23.77 24.45 -16.53
N PRO A 114 -23.64 24.23 -17.86
CA PRO A 114 -24.74 23.69 -18.66
C PRO A 114 -25.25 22.33 -18.17
N ILE A 115 -24.37 21.45 -17.72
CA ILE A 115 -24.75 20.13 -17.20
C ILE A 115 -25.47 20.29 -15.86
N ASP A 116 -24.92 21.09 -14.93
CA ASP A 116 -25.55 21.31 -13.63
C ASP A 116 -26.95 21.92 -13.77
N GLU A 117 -27.16 22.86 -14.70
CA GLU A 117 -28.48 23.46 -14.98
C GLU A 117 -29.52 22.43 -15.44
N ILE A 118 -29.16 21.52 -16.35
CA ILE A 118 -30.06 20.46 -16.79
C ILE A 118 -30.36 19.50 -15.64
N MET A 119 -29.34 19.15 -14.85
CA MET A 119 -29.49 18.27 -13.69
C MET A 119 -30.31 18.91 -12.58
N LYS A 120 -30.39 20.25 -12.49
CA LYS A 120 -31.34 20.95 -11.60
C LYS A 120 -32.80 20.73 -12.03
N ASN A 121 -33.05 20.67 -13.34
CA ASN A 121 -34.40 20.64 -13.92
C ASN A 121 -35.01 19.24 -13.97
N GLU A 122 -34.21 18.18 -13.84
CA GLU A 122 -34.72 16.79 -13.76
C GLU A 122 -35.40 16.43 -12.43
N GLY A 123 -35.55 17.42 -11.54
CA GLY A 123 -36.06 17.23 -10.20
C GLY A 123 -34.95 16.63 -9.34
N ALA A 124 -34.40 17.45 -8.44
CA ALA A 124 -33.91 16.90 -7.19
C ALA A 124 -35.02 15.99 -6.63
N PRO A 125 -34.73 14.79 -6.12
CA PRO A 125 -35.69 14.15 -5.23
C PRO A 125 -35.97 15.18 -4.13
N SER A 126 -37.16 15.78 -4.18
CA SER A 126 -37.69 16.65 -3.14
C SER A 126 -38.02 15.76 -1.95
N GLY A 127 -36.95 15.32 -1.28
CA GLY A 127 -36.91 14.57 -0.04
C GLY A 127 -36.28 15.40 1.08
N SER A 128 -36.46 16.72 1.06
CA SER A 128 -36.54 17.49 2.31
C SER A 128 -38.03 17.73 2.58
N THR A 129 -38.76 16.65 2.85
CA THR A 129 -40.02 16.77 3.57
C THR A 129 -39.62 17.27 4.95
N GLN A 130 -39.88 18.56 5.24
CA GLN A 130 -40.07 18.98 6.62
C GLN A 130 -41.01 17.95 7.25
N ALA A 131 -40.57 17.31 8.34
CA ALA A 131 -41.42 16.44 9.11
C ALA A 131 -42.74 17.19 9.39
N PRO A 132 -43.89 16.73 8.89
CA PRO A 132 -45.15 17.21 9.41
C PRO A 132 -45.16 16.82 10.89
N GLU A 133 -45.50 17.76 11.78
CA GLU A 133 -45.88 17.41 13.15
C GLU A 133 -46.86 16.23 13.07
N PRO A 134 -46.59 15.13 13.78
CA PRO A 134 -47.43 13.95 13.66
C PRO A 134 -48.84 14.34 14.09
N PRO A 135 -49.88 14.03 13.29
CA PRO A 135 -51.22 14.02 13.83
C PRO A 135 -51.19 13.05 15.01
N VAL A 136 -51.67 13.50 16.16
CA VAL A 136 -51.86 12.68 17.36
C VAL A 136 -52.71 11.47 16.96
N ARG A 137 -52.03 10.37 16.61
CA ARG A 137 -52.65 9.09 16.36
C ARG A 137 -52.94 8.45 17.72
N PRO A 138 -54.13 7.87 17.93
CA PRO A 138 -54.39 7.05 19.11
C PRO A 138 -53.35 5.92 19.17
N ALA A 139 -52.93 5.60 20.39
CA ALA A 139 -51.86 4.67 20.72
C ALA A 139 -51.88 3.42 19.79
N PRO A 140 -50.78 3.15 19.05
CA PRO A 140 -50.64 1.92 18.30
C PRO A 140 -50.61 0.74 19.25
N THR A 141 -51.39 -0.29 18.94
CA THR A 141 -51.21 -1.62 19.52
C THR A 141 -49.79 -2.07 19.18
N GLU A 142 -49.02 -2.42 20.21
CA GLU A 142 -47.64 -2.89 20.16
C GLU A 142 -47.53 -4.13 19.24
N GLN A 143 -47.29 -3.88 17.95
CA GLN A 143 -46.85 -4.90 17.02
C GLN A 143 -45.33 -4.96 17.14
N VAL A 144 -44.85 -6.08 17.68
CA VAL A 144 -43.43 -6.45 17.72
C VAL A 144 -42.92 -6.46 16.28
N GLU A 145 -42.22 -5.40 15.90
CA GLU A 145 -41.50 -5.31 14.63
C GLU A 145 -40.34 -6.32 14.71
N GLU A 146 -40.49 -7.46 14.04
CA GLU A 146 -39.41 -8.45 13.89
C GLU A 146 -38.25 -7.75 13.18
N GLN A 147 -37.20 -7.41 13.94
CA GLN A 147 -35.95 -6.92 13.37
C GLN A 147 -35.46 -7.95 12.36
N PRO A 148 -35.10 -7.53 11.13
CA PRO A 148 -34.51 -8.44 10.16
C PRO A 148 -33.29 -9.11 10.81
N PRO A 149 -33.12 -10.44 10.65
CA PRO A 149 -32.03 -11.16 11.30
C PRO A 149 -30.71 -10.48 10.95
N GLU A 150 -30.02 -10.03 12.00
CA GLU A 150 -28.70 -9.43 11.89
C GLU A 150 -27.80 -10.44 11.15
N ILE A 151 -27.38 -10.09 9.94
CA ILE A 151 -26.48 -10.93 9.16
C ILE A 151 -25.13 -10.86 9.85
N ILE A 152 -24.83 -11.86 10.69
CA ILE A 152 -23.52 -12.02 11.33
C ILE A 152 -22.53 -12.36 10.21
N LEU A 153 -21.83 -11.35 9.70
CA LEU A 153 -20.68 -11.54 8.84
C LEU A 153 -19.59 -12.27 9.64
N GLU A 154 -19.20 -13.47 9.20
CA GLU A 154 -18.08 -14.19 9.81
C GLU A 154 -16.82 -13.33 9.68
N LYS A 155 -16.21 -13.00 10.82
CA LYS A 155 -14.97 -12.21 10.86
C LYS A 155 -13.82 -12.99 10.24
N ARG A 156 -13.14 -12.41 9.25
CA ARG A 156 -11.96 -13.00 8.61
C ARG A 156 -10.70 -12.54 9.32
N VAL A 157 -10.54 -12.96 10.58
CA VAL A 157 -9.40 -12.56 11.41
C VAL A 157 -8.18 -13.41 11.07
N TYR A 158 -7.15 -12.76 10.54
CA TYR A 158 -5.82 -13.35 10.47
C TYR A 158 -5.11 -13.17 11.81
N GLN A 159 -4.50 -14.24 12.30
CA GLN A 159 -3.59 -14.22 13.44
C GLN A 159 -2.29 -14.89 13.02
N ARG A 160 -1.16 -14.23 13.31
CA ARG A 160 0.18 -14.73 12.97
C ARG A 160 0.50 -15.99 13.77
N LYS A 161 0.84 -17.09 13.07
CA LYS A 161 1.02 -18.44 13.67
C LYS A 161 2.48 -18.88 13.78
N LYS A 162 3.43 -18.00 13.47
CA LYS A 162 4.86 -18.25 13.56
C LYS A 162 5.30 -19.06 14.79
N TYR A 163 4.85 -18.68 15.99
CA TYR A 163 5.34 -19.28 17.24
C TYR A 163 4.74 -20.66 17.56
N GLU A 164 3.66 -21.05 16.88
CA GLU A 164 3.06 -22.40 16.98
C GLU A 164 3.99 -23.46 16.36
N LYS A 165 4.81 -23.08 15.38
CA LYS A 165 5.71 -23.99 14.66
C LYS A 165 7.07 -24.16 15.34
N ILE A 166 7.41 -23.29 16.30
CA ILE A 166 8.75 -23.24 16.91
C ILE A 166 8.77 -24.09 18.17
N LYS A 167 9.36 -25.30 18.08
CA LYS A 167 9.46 -26.27 19.19
C LYS A 167 10.93 -26.54 19.57
N PRO A 168 11.43 -25.95 20.65
CA PRO A 168 12.74 -26.27 21.19
C PRO A 168 12.82 -27.71 21.71
N ILE A 169 13.97 -28.38 21.53
CA ILE A 169 14.20 -29.76 21.96
C ILE A 169 15.51 -29.84 22.75
N LEU A 170 15.47 -30.46 23.93
CA LEU A 170 16.66 -30.76 24.73
C LEU A 170 17.61 -31.72 23.98
N LYS A 171 18.89 -31.37 23.93
CA LYS A 171 19.96 -32.21 23.37
C LYS A 171 20.63 -33.08 24.41
N LYS A 172 20.68 -32.63 25.66
CA LYS A 172 21.45 -33.27 26.74
C LYS A 172 20.69 -33.20 28.04
N LYS A 173 20.94 -34.18 28.92
CA LYS A 173 20.50 -34.12 30.31
C LYS A 173 21.28 -33.00 31.01
N ILE A 174 20.56 -32.05 31.59
CA ILE A 174 21.14 -30.92 32.32
C ILE A 174 21.29 -31.32 33.79
N SER A 175 22.40 -30.92 34.40
CA SER A 175 22.69 -31.23 35.80
C SER A 175 21.68 -30.57 36.73
N SER A 176 21.16 -31.33 37.70
CA SER A 176 20.26 -30.82 38.75
C SER A 176 20.91 -29.78 39.66
N ASN A 177 22.25 -29.70 39.68
CA ASN A 177 23.00 -28.78 40.53
C ASN A 177 23.19 -27.39 39.89
N LEU A 178 22.66 -27.20 38.67
CA LEU A 178 22.80 -25.95 37.94
C LEU A 178 21.87 -24.87 38.54
N LYS A 179 22.46 -23.75 38.95
CA LYS A 179 21.71 -22.60 39.48
C LYS A 179 21.09 -21.80 38.32
N LEU A 180 19.83 -22.06 38.02
CA LEU A 180 19.03 -21.33 37.04
C LEU A 180 18.14 -20.29 37.73
N LYS A 181 17.86 -19.18 37.04
CA LYS A 181 16.77 -18.28 37.46
C LYS A 181 15.42 -18.98 37.29
N LEU A 182 14.39 -18.55 38.03
CA LEU A 182 13.05 -19.15 37.97
C LEU A 182 12.51 -19.21 36.53
N GLU A 183 12.61 -18.09 35.80
CA GLU A 183 12.22 -17.98 34.39
C GLU A 183 13.00 -18.96 33.48
N GLU A 184 14.30 -19.08 33.68
CA GLU A 184 15.15 -20.00 32.91
C GLU A 184 14.77 -21.46 33.18
N SER A 185 14.48 -21.79 34.45
CA SER A 185 14.01 -23.11 34.85
C SER A 185 12.65 -23.44 34.23
N ALA A 186 11.72 -22.49 34.22
CA ALA A 186 10.39 -22.67 33.64
C ALA A 186 10.47 -22.92 32.13
N ILE A 187 11.22 -22.08 31.40
CA ILE A 187 11.42 -22.26 29.95
C ILE A 187 12.12 -23.59 29.65
N LEU A 188 13.09 -23.99 30.48
CA LEU A 188 13.75 -25.28 30.30
C LEU A 188 12.79 -26.47 30.49
N ASN A 189 11.89 -26.39 31.47
CA ASN A 189 10.85 -27.40 31.70
C ASN A 189 9.91 -27.48 30.49
N PHE A 190 9.45 -26.34 29.96
CA PHE A 190 8.64 -26.32 28.73
C PHE A 190 9.36 -26.95 27.53
N CYS A 191 10.67 -26.69 27.38
CA CYS A 191 11.48 -27.35 26.36
C CYS A 191 11.56 -28.88 26.57
N SER A 192 11.57 -29.34 27.82
CA SER A 192 11.61 -30.77 28.17
C SER A 192 10.29 -31.49 27.86
N GLU A 193 9.17 -30.80 28.06
CA GLU A 193 7.80 -31.24 27.74
C GLU A 193 7.50 -31.16 26.24
N GLY A 194 8.40 -30.55 25.45
CA GLY A 194 8.25 -30.37 24.02
C GLY A 194 7.15 -29.36 23.68
N LYS A 195 7.00 -28.31 24.48
CA LYS A 195 6.10 -27.20 24.20
C LYS A 195 6.65 -26.30 23.09
N THR A 196 5.74 -25.72 22.33
CA THR A 196 6.02 -24.68 21.33
C THR A 196 6.20 -23.33 22.00
N VAL A 197 6.75 -22.34 21.28
CA VAL A 197 6.86 -20.98 21.81
C VAL A 197 5.49 -20.36 22.07
N SER A 198 4.46 -20.65 21.26
CA SER A 198 3.09 -20.17 21.54
C SER A 198 2.55 -20.74 22.85
N GLU A 199 2.66 -22.06 23.04
CA GLU A 199 2.22 -22.71 24.28
C GLU A 199 2.97 -22.16 25.51
N MET A 200 4.26 -21.83 25.38
CA MET A 200 5.03 -21.21 26.47
C MET A 200 4.50 -19.84 26.89
N ILE A 201 3.99 -19.05 25.93
CA ILE A 201 3.39 -17.73 26.19
C ILE A 201 2.04 -17.91 26.85
N GLU A 202 1.21 -18.82 26.32
CA GLU A 202 -0.15 -19.07 26.81
C GLU A 202 -0.17 -19.67 28.22
N LEU A 203 0.74 -20.60 28.51
CA LEU A 203 0.78 -21.32 29.79
C LEU A 203 1.48 -20.54 30.92
N SER A 204 2.02 -19.35 30.63
CA SER A 204 2.81 -18.61 31.60
C SER A 204 2.38 -17.15 31.74
N GLU A 205 1.82 -16.82 32.90
CA GLU A 205 1.39 -15.45 33.23
C GLU A 205 2.57 -14.45 33.34
N ASN A 206 3.77 -14.92 33.67
CA ASN A 206 4.91 -14.05 34.04
C ASN A 206 6.09 -14.09 33.05
N ILE A 207 6.00 -14.85 31.96
CA ILE A 207 7.11 -15.03 31.02
C ILE A 207 6.73 -14.37 29.70
N THR A 208 7.48 -13.33 29.35
CA THR A 208 7.24 -12.57 28.12
C THR A 208 7.94 -13.21 26.92
N LEU A 209 7.45 -12.95 25.70
CA LEU A 209 8.10 -13.39 24.46
C LEU A 209 9.57 -12.93 24.35
N PRO A 210 9.94 -11.67 24.67
CA PRO A 210 11.35 -11.26 24.73
C PRO A 210 12.21 -12.12 25.66
N SER A 211 11.68 -12.43 26.85
CA SER A 211 12.35 -13.31 27.80
C SER A 211 12.58 -14.71 27.26
N ILE A 212 11.56 -15.30 26.61
CA ILE A 212 11.66 -16.61 25.95
C ILE A 212 12.79 -16.59 24.92
N LYS A 213 12.80 -15.62 23.99
CA LYS A 213 13.83 -15.51 22.95
C LYS A 213 15.23 -15.41 23.54
N ARG A 214 15.43 -14.59 24.57
CA ARG A 214 16.72 -14.44 25.27
C ARG A 214 17.20 -15.76 25.90
N VAL A 215 16.32 -16.46 26.62
CA VAL A 215 16.68 -17.72 27.29
C VAL A 215 16.94 -18.83 26.27
N LEU A 216 16.13 -18.92 25.21
CA LEU A 216 16.36 -19.86 24.12
C LEU A 216 17.70 -19.60 23.40
N PHE A 217 18.08 -18.33 23.18
CA PHE A 217 19.40 -17.98 22.67
C PHE A 217 20.51 -18.51 23.59
N LYS A 218 20.45 -18.21 24.89
CA LYS A 218 21.42 -18.68 25.89
C LYS A 218 21.55 -20.21 25.91
N PHE A 219 20.43 -20.93 25.88
CA PHE A 219 20.43 -22.40 25.89
C PHE A 219 20.92 -23.00 24.56
N THR A 220 20.71 -22.32 23.44
CA THR A 220 21.21 -22.75 22.13
C THR A 220 22.72 -22.56 22.03
N GLU A 221 23.25 -21.41 22.46
CA GLU A 221 24.71 -21.15 22.56
C GLU A 221 25.41 -22.18 23.48
N SER A 222 24.75 -22.54 24.59
CA SER A 222 25.23 -23.58 25.52
C SER A 222 25.08 -25.01 24.99
N LYS A 223 24.51 -25.18 23.78
CA LYS A 223 24.20 -26.48 23.14
C LYS A 223 23.29 -27.38 23.99
N TRP A 224 22.48 -26.80 24.87
CA TRP A 224 21.52 -27.53 25.70
C TRP A 224 20.25 -27.89 24.93
N ILE A 225 19.85 -27.01 24.02
CA ILE A 225 18.71 -27.22 23.13
C ILE A 225 19.12 -27.16 21.65
N LYS A 226 18.21 -27.57 20.78
CA LYS A 226 18.11 -27.16 19.37
C LYS A 226 16.68 -26.70 19.10
N ILE A 227 16.53 -25.85 18.10
CA ILE A 227 15.22 -25.51 17.54
C ILE A 227 15.25 -26.02 16.09
N PRO A 228 14.64 -27.18 15.78
CA PRO A 228 14.70 -27.74 14.43
C PRO A 228 14.10 -26.78 13.40
N GLY A 229 14.85 -26.47 12.34
CA GLY A 229 14.38 -25.62 11.24
C GLY A 229 14.46 -24.13 11.52
N TYR A 230 14.98 -23.71 12.67
CA TYR A 230 15.09 -22.29 13.04
C TYR A 230 16.43 -21.96 13.70
N SER A 231 16.91 -20.77 13.40
CA SER A 231 18.09 -20.16 13.98
C SER A 231 17.71 -18.97 14.85
N LEU A 232 18.36 -18.86 16.01
CA LEU A 232 18.28 -17.69 16.87
C LEU A 232 19.36 -16.69 16.48
N VAL A 233 18.97 -15.43 16.39
CA VAL A 233 19.83 -14.33 15.94
C VAL A 233 19.83 -13.25 17.02
N SER A 234 21.03 -12.87 17.46
CA SER A 234 21.23 -11.75 18.38
C SER A 234 21.58 -10.49 17.60
N TYR A 235 21.01 -9.35 17.97
CA TYR A 235 21.33 -8.04 17.38
C TYR A 235 21.37 -6.97 18.47
N LYS A 236 22.08 -5.86 18.24
CA LYS A 236 22.03 -4.70 19.12
C LYS A 236 21.04 -3.72 18.54
N CYS A 237 20.07 -3.22 19.30
CA CYS A 237 19.19 -2.15 18.83
C CYS A 237 20.04 -0.95 18.39
N ASP A 238 19.77 -0.38 17.22
CA ASP A 238 20.61 0.70 16.73
C ASP A 238 20.41 2.01 17.51
N GLU A 239 19.22 2.23 18.07
CA GLU A 239 18.95 3.41 18.89
C GLU A 239 19.59 3.31 20.29
N CYS A 240 19.12 2.38 21.12
CA CYS A 240 19.55 2.30 22.53
C CYS A 240 20.69 1.32 22.82
N LYS A 241 21.22 0.65 21.78
CA LYS A 241 22.32 -0.33 21.86
C LYS A 241 22.05 -1.55 22.76
N SER A 242 20.80 -1.74 23.18
CA SER A 242 20.37 -2.90 23.97
C SER A 242 20.53 -4.21 23.17
N GLN A 243 20.87 -5.30 23.86
CA GLN A 243 21.02 -6.62 23.23
C GLN A 243 19.66 -7.31 23.12
N GLU A 244 19.25 -7.57 21.88
CA GLU A 244 17.95 -8.13 21.52
C GLU A 244 18.12 -9.45 20.74
N TYR A 245 17.01 -10.16 20.57
CA TYR A 245 16.99 -11.51 19.98
C TYR A 245 15.80 -11.71 19.05
N THR A 246 16.01 -12.43 17.96
CA THR A 246 14.95 -12.85 17.04
C THR A 246 15.16 -14.29 16.60
N ILE A 247 14.13 -14.87 15.98
CA ILE A 247 14.13 -16.23 15.45
C ILE A 247 13.82 -16.15 13.96
N ILE A 248 14.59 -16.87 13.14
CA ILE A 248 14.38 -16.97 11.70
C ILE A 248 14.42 -18.43 11.24
N PRO A 249 13.70 -18.80 10.17
CA PRO A 249 13.81 -20.12 9.56
C PRO A 249 15.23 -20.38 9.01
N ASP A 250 15.76 -21.59 9.23
CA ASP A 250 17.08 -22.02 8.75
C ASP A 250 17.16 -22.04 7.21
N ASP A 251 16.02 -22.17 6.56
CA ASP A 251 15.90 -22.26 5.12
C ASP A 251 15.85 -20.90 4.41
N ALA A 252 15.71 -19.80 5.15
CA ALA A 252 15.62 -18.44 4.60
C ALA A 252 16.82 -18.10 3.69
N PHE A 253 18.00 -18.64 3.99
CA PHE A 253 19.23 -18.42 3.22
C PHE A 253 19.46 -19.40 2.06
N LYS A 254 18.71 -20.50 2.00
CA LYS A 254 18.89 -21.54 0.99
C LYS A 254 18.32 -21.13 -0.36
N TYR A 255 17.23 -20.38 -0.32
CA TYR A 255 16.40 -20.08 -1.47
C TYR A 255 16.43 -18.60 -1.83
N THR A 256 17.51 -17.89 -1.50
CA THR A 256 17.72 -16.49 -1.90
C THR A 256 19.04 -16.35 -2.64
N LYS A 257 19.06 -15.47 -3.64
CA LYS A 257 20.31 -15.01 -4.27
C LYS A 257 21.04 -13.99 -3.42
N SER A 258 20.30 -13.29 -2.55
CA SER A 258 20.85 -12.30 -1.65
C SER A 258 21.88 -12.92 -0.72
N LYS A 259 22.85 -12.09 -0.33
CA LYS A 259 23.81 -12.44 0.73
C LYS A 259 23.18 -12.35 2.12
N GLN A 260 22.01 -11.74 2.23
CA GLN A 260 21.30 -11.46 3.46
C GLN A 260 19.78 -11.62 3.29
N VAL A 261 19.05 -11.68 4.39
CA VAL A 261 17.59 -11.54 4.42
C VAL A 261 17.25 -10.34 5.29
N ARG A 262 16.19 -9.62 4.93
CA ARG A 262 15.76 -8.43 5.64
C ARG A 262 14.57 -8.78 6.54
N LYS A 263 14.58 -8.29 7.78
CA LYS A 263 13.54 -8.56 8.78
C LYS A 263 13.23 -7.31 9.59
N GLN A 264 11.97 -6.90 9.64
CA GLN A 264 11.55 -5.92 10.65
C GLN A 264 11.27 -6.60 11.99
N VAL A 265 11.73 -5.98 13.07
CA VAL A 265 11.49 -6.45 14.45
C VAL A 265 11.19 -5.27 15.37
N SER A 266 10.31 -5.49 16.34
CA SER A 266 10.19 -4.62 17.52
C SER A 266 11.00 -5.23 18.65
N GLY A 267 12.00 -4.50 19.14
CA GLY A 267 12.81 -4.92 20.28
C GLY A 267 12.01 -4.89 21.59
N ALA A 268 12.50 -5.59 22.61
CA ALA A 268 11.96 -5.46 23.97
C ALA A 268 12.09 -4.03 24.51
N CYS A 269 13.09 -3.28 24.02
CA CYS A 269 13.27 -1.86 24.27
C CYS A 269 12.19 -0.95 23.63
N GLY A 270 11.26 -1.50 22.84
CA GLY A 270 10.19 -0.73 22.20
C GLY A 270 10.56 -0.03 20.90
N HIS A 271 11.82 -0.08 20.47
CA HIS A 271 12.27 0.46 19.18
C HIS A 271 12.08 -0.55 18.05
N ASP A 272 11.70 -0.04 16.88
CA ASP A 272 11.60 -0.84 15.66
C ASP A 272 12.92 -0.78 14.90
N ASN A 273 13.37 -1.94 14.41
CA ASN A 273 14.63 -2.06 13.71
C ASN A 273 14.44 -2.92 12.45
N ILE A 274 15.17 -2.59 11.40
CA ILE A 274 15.35 -3.44 10.22
C ILE A 274 16.65 -4.20 10.41
N LEU A 275 16.60 -5.53 10.38
CA LEU A 275 17.75 -6.41 10.48
C LEU A 275 18.16 -6.90 9.09
N PHE A 276 19.44 -6.79 8.77
CA PHE A 276 20.03 -7.38 7.57
C PHE A 276 20.83 -8.62 7.95
N ILE A 277 20.17 -9.77 8.04
CA ILE A 277 20.74 -10.99 8.60
C ILE A 277 21.48 -11.73 7.51
N ASN A 278 22.75 -12.04 7.70
CA ASN A 278 23.54 -12.82 6.72
C ASN A 278 23.59 -14.32 7.05
N LYS A 279 24.18 -15.12 6.14
CA LYS A 279 24.36 -16.57 6.31
C LYS A 279 25.18 -16.99 7.55
N LYS A 280 25.92 -16.06 8.16
CA LYS A 280 26.67 -16.27 9.41
C LYS A 280 25.87 -15.82 10.64
N LEU A 281 24.58 -15.52 10.48
CA LEU A 281 23.67 -15.01 11.50
C LEU A 281 24.13 -13.69 12.14
N LYS A 282 24.98 -12.91 11.46
CA LYS A 282 25.23 -11.53 11.86
C LYS A 282 24.09 -10.66 11.34
N ALA A 283 23.55 -9.82 12.21
CA ALA A 283 22.41 -8.97 11.93
C ALA A 283 22.72 -7.52 12.33
N PRO A 284 23.45 -6.75 11.50
CA PRO A 284 23.40 -5.30 11.59
C PRO A 284 21.94 -4.85 11.54
N SER A 285 21.62 -3.88 12.39
CA SER A 285 20.30 -3.29 12.50
C SER A 285 20.35 -1.82 12.12
N ILE A 286 19.28 -1.33 11.54
CA ILE A 286 19.03 0.10 11.35
C ILE A 286 17.78 0.45 12.14
N PHE A 287 17.86 1.50 12.97
CA PHE A 287 16.69 2.02 13.66
C PHE A 287 15.75 2.66 12.64
N ILE A 288 14.46 2.40 12.81
CA ILE A 288 13.42 3.08 12.05
C ILE A 288 12.42 3.70 13.01
N GLU A 289 12.13 4.98 12.77
CA GLU A 289 11.05 5.65 13.48
C GLU A 289 9.71 5.09 12.98
N ARG A 290 8.84 4.84 13.96
CA ARG A 290 7.63 4.06 13.79
C ARG A 290 6.52 4.93 13.20
N ILE A 291 5.97 4.53 12.06
CA ILE A 291 4.73 5.11 11.53
C ILE A 291 3.53 4.60 12.34
N LEU A 292 3.42 3.27 12.49
CA LEU A 292 2.34 2.60 13.23
C LEU A 292 2.89 1.38 14.00
N PRO A 293 2.33 1.06 15.18
CA PRO A 293 2.77 -0.11 15.95
C PRO A 293 2.39 -1.41 15.24
N MET A 294 3.31 -2.37 15.21
CA MET A 294 3.01 -3.71 14.69
C MET A 294 2.02 -4.46 15.58
N VAL A 295 1.11 -5.22 14.95
CA VAL A 295 0.12 -6.08 15.62
C VAL A 295 0.26 -7.52 15.14
N GLU A 296 -0.23 -8.48 15.92
CA GLU A 296 -0.14 -9.91 15.57
C GLU A 296 -1.43 -10.45 14.95
N SER A 297 -2.50 -9.66 14.91
CA SER A 297 -3.78 -10.02 14.31
C SER A 297 -4.47 -8.84 13.61
N VAL A 298 -5.22 -9.11 12.55
CA VAL A 298 -6.01 -8.12 11.81
C VAL A 298 -7.29 -8.76 11.27
N ASP A 299 -8.39 -8.00 11.21
CA ASP A 299 -9.62 -8.42 10.54
C ASP A 299 -9.58 -7.98 9.08
N PHE A 300 -9.53 -8.96 8.16
CA PHE A 300 -9.44 -8.68 6.73
C PHE A 300 -10.77 -8.15 6.13
N ASN A 301 -11.89 -8.26 6.85
CA ASN A 301 -13.14 -7.62 6.43
C ASN A 301 -13.06 -6.08 6.53
N GLU A 302 -12.13 -5.55 7.33
CA GLU A 302 -11.88 -4.14 7.54
C GLU A 302 -10.46 -3.76 7.08
N LEU A 303 -9.97 -4.41 6.02
CA LEU A 303 -8.60 -4.20 5.55
C LEU A 303 -8.41 -2.76 5.04
N THR A 304 -7.58 -2.01 5.75
CA THR A 304 -7.13 -0.65 5.37
C THR A 304 -5.62 -0.57 5.28
N ILE A 305 -5.09 0.52 4.70
CA ILE A 305 -3.64 0.76 4.59
C ILE A 305 -2.98 0.67 5.97
N LYS A 306 -3.61 1.30 6.98
CA LYS A 306 -3.14 1.29 8.36
C LYS A 306 -3.05 -0.13 8.90
N SER A 307 -4.13 -0.90 8.78
CA SER A 307 -4.18 -2.28 9.27
C SER A 307 -3.12 -3.16 8.59
N LEU A 308 -2.87 -2.95 7.28
CA LEU A 308 -1.87 -3.67 6.50
C LEU A 308 -0.44 -3.32 6.95
N ILE A 309 -0.14 -2.05 7.21
CA ILE A 309 1.14 -1.62 7.81
C ILE A 309 1.33 -2.26 9.19
N GLN A 310 0.28 -2.29 10.03
CA GLN A 310 0.38 -2.86 11.37
C GLN A 310 0.65 -4.37 11.33
N ILE A 311 -0.01 -5.13 10.45
CA ILE A 311 0.19 -6.59 10.38
C ILE A 311 1.48 -6.99 9.67
N LEU A 312 1.89 -6.29 8.61
CA LEU A 312 3.12 -6.58 7.87
C LEU A 312 4.36 -5.99 8.55
N GLY A 313 4.21 -4.85 9.21
CA GLY A 313 5.30 -3.94 9.53
C GLY A 313 5.53 -2.95 8.38
N GLN A 314 5.87 -1.70 8.73
CA GLN A 314 6.12 -0.63 7.76
C GLN A 314 7.20 -0.99 6.73
N ASP A 315 8.26 -1.70 7.14
CA ASP A 315 9.35 -2.08 6.25
C ASP A 315 8.84 -2.90 5.06
N ILE A 316 8.04 -3.93 5.34
CA ILE A 316 7.50 -4.85 4.33
C ILE A 316 6.42 -4.16 3.51
N PHE A 317 5.55 -3.40 4.16
CA PHE A 317 4.53 -2.64 3.45
C PHE A 317 5.14 -1.66 2.44
N LEU A 318 6.14 -0.88 2.86
CA LEU A 318 6.85 0.06 1.98
C LEU A 318 7.62 -0.67 0.89
N ASN A 319 8.20 -1.84 1.18
CA ASN A 319 8.87 -2.69 0.19
C ASN A 319 7.89 -3.19 -0.88
N ILE A 320 6.70 -3.66 -0.49
CA ILE A 320 5.63 -4.03 -1.44
C ILE A 320 5.21 -2.81 -2.26
N PHE A 321 4.92 -1.68 -1.60
CA PHE A 321 4.53 -0.46 -2.30
C PHE A 321 5.57 -0.02 -3.32
N HIS A 322 6.85 0.00 -2.94
CA HIS A 322 7.98 0.33 -3.82
C HIS A 322 8.09 -0.63 -4.99
N GLY A 323 8.04 -1.94 -4.73
CA GLY A 323 8.07 -2.96 -5.78
C GLY A 323 6.96 -2.72 -6.81
N LEU A 324 5.75 -2.47 -6.34
CA LEU A 324 4.59 -2.25 -7.20
C LEU A 324 4.63 -0.91 -7.95
N LEU A 325 5.10 0.15 -7.30
CA LEU A 325 5.33 1.46 -7.92
C LEU A 325 6.25 1.34 -9.14
N PHE A 326 7.26 0.47 -9.06
CA PHE A 326 8.24 0.21 -10.12
C PHE A 326 7.97 -1.05 -10.95
N ASP A 327 6.71 -1.50 -11.01
CA ASP A 327 6.25 -2.63 -11.85
C ASP A 327 7.00 -3.96 -11.58
N HIS A 328 7.47 -4.16 -10.35
CA HIS A 328 8.00 -5.44 -9.90
C HIS A 328 6.88 -6.37 -9.45
N ASN A 329 7.08 -7.66 -9.75
CA ASN A 329 6.18 -8.70 -9.27
C ASN A 329 6.49 -9.05 -7.81
N VAL A 330 5.44 -9.19 -7.01
CA VAL A 330 5.46 -9.48 -5.58
C VAL A 330 4.89 -10.88 -5.34
N VAL A 331 5.62 -11.68 -4.57
CA VAL A 331 5.22 -13.01 -4.12
C VAL A 331 5.11 -13.01 -2.61
N LEU A 332 3.89 -13.26 -2.10
CA LEU A 332 3.64 -13.46 -0.67
C LEU A 332 3.56 -14.96 -0.37
N LEU A 333 4.47 -15.48 0.44
CA LEU A 333 4.48 -16.89 0.81
C LEU A 333 3.42 -17.19 1.87
N ASP A 334 2.66 -18.28 1.66
CA ASP A 334 1.65 -18.81 2.58
C ASP A 334 0.56 -17.75 2.95
N ALA A 335 0.11 -16.96 1.98
CA ALA A 335 -0.88 -15.89 2.14
C ALA A 335 -2.13 -16.09 1.27
N GLU A 336 -2.38 -17.33 0.80
CA GLU A 336 -3.41 -17.62 -0.20
C GLU A 336 -4.82 -17.22 0.25
N GLU A 337 -5.10 -17.27 1.55
CA GLU A 337 -6.41 -16.91 2.09
C GLU A 337 -6.69 -15.40 2.00
N TYR A 338 -5.66 -14.55 2.01
CA TYR A 338 -5.81 -13.09 2.15
C TYR A 338 -5.31 -12.30 0.94
N ILE A 339 -4.77 -13.00 -0.06
CA ILE A 339 -4.08 -12.37 -1.18
C ILE A 339 -5.02 -11.52 -2.03
N ASP A 340 -6.28 -11.93 -2.19
CA ASP A 340 -7.29 -11.18 -2.93
C ASP A 340 -7.56 -9.83 -2.27
N ASP A 341 -7.70 -9.81 -0.94
CA ASP A 341 -7.94 -8.58 -0.18
C ASP A 341 -6.74 -7.62 -0.28
N ILE A 342 -5.53 -8.15 -0.15
CA ILE A 342 -4.28 -7.38 -0.30
C ILE A 342 -4.17 -6.83 -1.73
N ALA A 343 -4.41 -7.67 -2.75
CA ALA A 343 -4.32 -7.28 -4.15
C ALA A 343 -5.38 -6.23 -4.50
N ASN A 344 -6.61 -6.36 -3.99
CA ASN A 344 -7.69 -5.39 -4.18
C ASN A 344 -7.34 -4.03 -3.57
N LEU A 345 -6.78 -4.00 -2.36
CA LEU A 345 -6.33 -2.77 -1.73
C LEU A 345 -5.27 -2.06 -2.58
N TYR A 346 -4.25 -2.78 -3.07
CA TYR A 346 -3.22 -2.19 -3.92
C TYR A 346 -3.74 -1.79 -5.30
N ASN A 347 -4.70 -2.51 -5.88
CA ASN A 347 -5.34 -2.14 -7.14
C ASN A 347 -6.10 -0.80 -7.04
N HIS A 348 -6.60 -0.44 -5.86
CA HIS A 348 -7.18 0.89 -5.63
C HIS A 348 -6.14 2.02 -5.60
N ILE A 349 -4.88 1.73 -5.28
CA ILE A 349 -3.78 2.70 -5.28
C ILE A 349 -3.10 2.76 -6.65
N PHE A 350 -2.85 1.61 -7.25
CA PHE A 350 -2.17 1.45 -8.52
C PHE A 350 -3.12 0.75 -9.47
N SER A 351 -3.75 1.53 -10.34
CA SER A 351 -4.84 1.01 -11.16
C SER A 351 -4.39 -0.06 -12.18
N ASN A 352 -3.07 -0.27 -12.38
CA ASN A 352 -2.47 -1.30 -13.24
C ASN A 352 -2.26 -2.67 -12.56
N ILE A 353 -2.53 -2.78 -11.26
CA ILE A 353 -2.19 -3.99 -10.49
C ILE A 353 -3.31 -5.01 -10.55
N GLY A 354 -3.00 -6.18 -11.10
CA GLY A 354 -3.87 -7.35 -11.06
C GLY A 354 -3.36 -8.42 -10.10
N TYR A 355 -4.29 -9.13 -9.44
CA TYR A 355 -4.00 -10.43 -8.84
C TYR A 355 -3.49 -11.42 -9.91
N ASP A 356 -2.50 -12.25 -9.56
CA ASP A 356 -1.75 -13.17 -10.43
C ASP A 356 -0.94 -12.51 -11.56
N GLN A 357 -1.03 -11.19 -11.70
CA GLN A 357 -0.17 -10.42 -12.60
C GLN A 357 1.02 -9.86 -11.82
N ASN A 358 0.76 -8.94 -10.89
CA ASN A 358 1.80 -8.23 -10.15
C ASN A 358 1.92 -8.71 -8.71
N ILE A 359 0.83 -9.22 -8.10
CA ILE A 359 0.84 -9.74 -6.73
C ILE A 359 0.26 -11.16 -6.78
N THR A 360 1.00 -12.12 -6.24
CA THR A 360 0.54 -13.52 -6.14
C THR A 360 0.92 -14.12 -4.80
N SER A 361 0.22 -15.18 -4.43
CA SER A 361 0.58 -15.99 -3.26
C SER A 361 0.87 -17.42 -3.68
N ILE A 362 1.92 -17.99 -3.09
CA ILE A 362 2.30 -19.38 -3.29
C ILE A 362 2.72 -20.00 -1.98
N ALA A 363 2.47 -21.30 -1.84
CA ALA A 363 2.98 -22.06 -0.71
C ALA A 363 4.52 -22.01 -0.66
N ARG A 364 5.08 -21.88 0.55
CA ARG A 364 6.54 -21.84 0.77
C ARG A 364 7.23 -23.03 0.11
N GLN A 365 6.66 -24.22 0.20
CA GLN A 365 7.24 -25.44 -0.39
C GLN A 365 7.39 -25.36 -1.92
N ASN A 366 6.45 -24.68 -2.58
CA ASN A 366 6.52 -24.42 -4.02
C ASN A 366 7.66 -23.44 -4.33
N TYR A 367 7.76 -22.36 -3.57
CA TYR A 367 8.89 -21.43 -3.68
C TYR A 367 10.23 -22.14 -3.51
N GLN A 368 10.39 -22.98 -2.48
CA GLN A 368 11.63 -23.72 -2.23
C GLN A 368 12.04 -24.60 -3.42
N SER A 369 11.06 -25.25 -4.06
CA SER A 369 11.28 -26.12 -5.23
C SER A 369 11.63 -25.32 -6.49
N ASN A 370 11.14 -24.08 -6.60
CA ASN A 370 11.17 -23.27 -7.81
C ASN A 370 11.83 -21.89 -7.63
N TYR A 371 12.62 -21.67 -6.59
CA TYR A 371 13.09 -20.33 -6.17
C TYR A 371 13.83 -19.56 -7.28
N LYS A 372 14.50 -20.27 -8.20
CA LYS A 372 15.17 -19.67 -9.35
C LYS A 372 14.21 -18.96 -10.32
N LYS A 373 12.94 -19.36 -10.38
CA LYS A 373 11.89 -18.70 -11.18
C LYS A 373 11.59 -17.29 -10.66
N TYR A 374 11.74 -17.10 -9.35
CA TYR A 374 11.38 -15.89 -8.63
C TYR A 374 12.58 -14.97 -8.37
N LYS A 375 13.67 -15.14 -9.12
CA LYS A 375 14.90 -14.36 -8.93
C LYS A 375 14.73 -12.85 -9.14
N ASP A 376 13.77 -12.47 -9.97
CA ASP A 376 13.50 -11.07 -10.36
C ASP A 376 12.20 -10.57 -9.69
N PHE A 377 11.72 -11.28 -8.66
CA PHE A 377 10.49 -10.96 -7.92
C PHE A 377 10.87 -10.46 -6.53
N LEU A 378 10.07 -9.56 -5.97
CA LEU A 378 10.05 -9.31 -4.53
C LEU A 378 9.41 -10.50 -3.84
N VAL A 379 10.15 -11.21 -2.98
CA VAL A 379 9.64 -12.40 -2.29
C VAL A 379 9.58 -12.14 -0.80
N ILE A 380 8.37 -12.22 -0.24
CA ILE A 380 8.09 -11.94 1.15
C ILE A 380 7.50 -13.16 1.83
N ASP A 381 8.07 -13.51 2.97
CA ASP A 381 7.54 -14.50 3.89
C ASP A 381 6.55 -13.83 4.83
N PHE A 382 5.25 -13.98 4.53
CA PHE A 382 4.18 -13.22 5.14
C PHE A 382 4.09 -13.48 6.65
N ASP A 383 4.15 -14.74 7.09
CA ASP A 383 4.08 -15.19 8.50
C ASP A 383 5.38 -14.92 9.29
N GLU A 384 6.51 -14.75 8.62
CA GLU A 384 7.78 -14.46 9.30
C GLU A 384 8.19 -12.98 9.32
N ARG A 385 7.51 -12.11 8.56
CA ARG A 385 7.96 -10.75 8.27
C ARG A 385 9.40 -10.73 7.73
N LEU A 386 9.67 -11.54 6.70
CA LEU A 386 10.98 -11.58 6.06
C LEU A 386 10.87 -11.18 4.59
N VAL A 387 11.77 -10.33 4.13
CA VAL A 387 12.04 -10.19 2.70
C VAL A 387 13.16 -11.17 2.36
N LEU A 388 12.83 -12.17 1.56
CA LEU A 388 13.74 -13.23 1.13
C LEU A 388 14.51 -12.84 -0.13
N ASN A 389 13.89 -12.10 -1.05
CA ASN A 389 14.51 -11.63 -2.29
C ASN A 389 14.00 -10.23 -2.61
N GLU A 390 14.91 -9.31 -2.91
CA GLU A 390 14.62 -7.92 -3.27
C GLU A 390 15.28 -7.67 -4.64
N PRO A 391 14.50 -7.45 -5.72
CA PRO A 391 15.07 -7.39 -7.07
C PRO A 391 15.86 -6.09 -7.34
N TYR A 392 15.75 -5.09 -6.45
CA TYR A 392 16.38 -3.77 -6.54
C TYR A 392 17.43 -3.54 -5.43
N GLU A 393 18.20 -4.56 -5.05
CA GLU A 393 19.25 -4.47 -4.02
C GLU A 393 20.30 -3.36 -4.22
N GLU A 394 20.45 -2.85 -5.44
CA GLU A 394 21.38 -1.75 -5.77
C GLU A 394 20.89 -0.39 -5.24
N ASP A 395 19.58 -0.26 -5.04
CA ASP A 395 18.92 0.92 -4.48
C ASP A 395 18.70 0.74 -2.98
N LYS A 396 19.79 0.68 -2.20
CA LYS A 396 19.73 0.69 -0.72
C LYS A 396 19.18 2.00 -0.14
N GLU A 397 18.49 2.80 -0.94
CA GLU A 397 17.85 4.00 -0.46
C GLU A 397 16.81 3.61 0.59
N GLU A 398 16.86 4.29 1.72
CA GLU A 398 15.82 4.24 2.73
C GLU A 398 14.53 4.64 2.01
N PHE A 399 13.42 3.93 2.23
CA PHE A 399 12.09 4.17 1.63
C PHE A 399 11.52 5.55 2.01
N GLY A 400 12.28 6.62 1.80
CA GLY A 400 12.07 7.96 2.32
C GLY A 400 10.91 8.63 1.62
N TYR A 401 10.79 8.45 0.30
CA TYR A 401 9.61 8.91 -0.44
C TYR A 401 8.34 8.25 0.09
N GLU A 402 8.30 6.91 0.14
CA GLU A 402 7.11 6.17 0.56
C GLU A 402 6.79 6.46 2.03
N ARG A 403 7.81 6.55 2.89
CA ARG A 403 7.65 6.90 4.30
C ARG A 403 7.03 8.29 4.46
N ASN A 404 7.62 9.31 3.83
CA ASN A 404 7.12 10.69 3.90
C ASN A 404 5.70 10.79 3.35
N LEU A 405 5.40 10.06 2.27
CA LEU A 405 4.06 9.96 1.70
C LEU A 405 3.04 9.45 2.73
N PHE A 406 3.31 8.31 3.37
CA PHE A 406 2.35 7.73 4.32
C PHE A 406 2.28 8.50 5.65
N GLU A 407 3.37 9.09 6.11
CA GLU A 407 3.35 10.01 7.26
C GLU A 407 2.45 11.22 6.98
N LYS A 408 2.57 11.83 5.80
CA LYS A 408 1.71 12.93 5.36
C LYS A 408 0.25 12.50 5.25
N ILE A 409 -0.03 11.36 4.61
CA ILE A 409 -1.40 10.85 4.45
C ILE A 409 -2.06 10.65 5.82
N PHE A 410 -1.37 10.02 6.78
CA PHE A 410 -1.93 9.78 8.11
C PHE A 410 -2.05 11.04 8.97
N ALA A 411 -1.19 12.04 8.76
CA ALA A 411 -1.31 13.33 9.42
C ALA A 411 -2.54 14.11 8.92
N GLU A 412 -2.82 14.05 7.61
CA GLU A 412 -3.87 14.86 6.99
C GLU A 412 -5.23 14.16 6.86
N GLU A 413 -5.30 12.83 6.93
CA GLU A 413 -6.52 12.07 6.67
C GLU A 413 -6.73 10.95 7.70
N GLN A 414 -7.78 11.12 8.50
CA GLN A 414 -8.17 10.16 9.54
C GLN A 414 -9.16 9.11 9.03
N ASP A 415 -9.89 9.40 7.94
CA ASP A 415 -10.80 8.44 7.32
C ASP A 415 -10.00 7.43 6.50
N GLU A 416 -9.98 6.17 6.95
CA GLU A 416 -9.16 5.11 6.37
C GLU A 416 -9.52 4.81 4.90
N ASN A 417 -10.77 5.06 4.48
CA ASN A 417 -11.17 4.91 3.07
C ASN A 417 -10.58 6.02 2.20
N ARG A 418 -10.45 7.23 2.75
CA ARG A 418 -9.86 8.38 2.05
C ARG A 418 -8.34 8.30 1.96
N GLN A 419 -7.69 7.55 2.85
CA GLN A 419 -6.25 7.31 2.78
C GLN A 419 -5.85 6.60 1.48
N ILE A 420 -6.67 5.65 1.00
CA ILE A 420 -6.45 4.97 -0.29
C ILE A 420 -6.54 5.98 -1.44
N LEU A 421 -7.58 6.83 -1.44
CA LEU A 421 -7.75 7.87 -2.45
C LEU A 421 -6.58 8.86 -2.44
N LYS A 422 -6.09 9.26 -1.26
CA LYS A 422 -4.92 10.14 -1.16
C LYS A 422 -3.64 9.48 -1.67
N ALA A 423 -3.42 8.20 -1.35
CA ALA A 423 -2.28 7.45 -1.87
C ALA A 423 -2.31 7.37 -3.40
N TYR A 424 -3.49 7.11 -3.98
CA TYR A 424 -3.72 7.16 -5.42
C TYR A 424 -3.43 8.54 -6.02
N GLN A 425 -3.95 9.61 -5.41
CA GLN A 425 -3.74 10.99 -5.89
C GLN A 425 -2.26 11.39 -5.86
N GLU A 426 -1.52 10.97 -4.84
CA GLU A 426 -0.08 11.22 -4.74
C GLU A 426 0.70 10.42 -5.78
N PHE A 427 0.28 9.19 -6.09
CA PHE A 427 0.83 8.44 -7.23
C PHE A 427 0.59 9.15 -8.57
N GLU A 428 -0.65 9.60 -8.84
CA GLU A 428 -0.97 10.40 -10.04
C GLU A 428 -0.15 11.70 -10.08
N ARG A 429 -0.01 12.39 -8.94
CA ARG A 429 0.80 13.61 -8.84
C ARG A 429 2.23 13.34 -9.28
N VAL A 430 2.85 12.26 -8.81
CA VAL A 430 4.24 11.94 -9.15
C VAL A 430 4.39 11.50 -10.61
N LEU A 431 3.40 10.82 -11.19
CA LEU A 431 3.40 10.53 -12.64
C LEU A 431 3.35 11.83 -13.46
N LEU A 432 2.47 12.77 -13.11
CA LEU A 432 2.38 14.07 -13.78
C LEU A 432 3.68 14.88 -13.61
N LEU A 433 4.25 14.86 -12.40
CA LEU A 433 5.54 15.50 -12.12
C LEU A 433 6.66 14.90 -12.99
N THR A 434 6.63 13.59 -13.21
CA THR A 434 7.58 12.88 -14.07
C THR A 434 7.48 13.38 -15.52
N GLU A 435 6.26 13.51 -16.07
CA GLU A 435 6.04 14.06 -17.42
C GLU A 435 6.58 15.50 -17.52
N GLU A 436 6.24 16.34 -16.55
CA GLU A 436 6.69 17.73 -16.53
C GLU A 436 8.22 17.85 -16.44
N LEU A 437 8.87 16.99 -15.65
CA LEU A 437 10.32 16.90 -15.55
C LEU A 437 10.94 16.47 -16.88
N ILE A 438 10.38 15.48 -17.56
CA ILE A 438 10.87 15.04 -18.88
C ILE A 438 10.84 16.21 -19.87
N GLU A 439 9.70 16.89 -20.00
CA GLU A 439 9.55 18.05 -20.91
C GLU A 439 10.46 19.23 -20.54
N PHE A 440 10.68 19.43 -19.23
CA PHE A 440 11.54 20.49 -18.73
C PHE A 440 13.00 20.21 -19.04
N VAL A 441 13.50 19.03 -18.64
CA VAL A 441 14.91 18.64 -18.73
C VAL A 441 15.34 18.48 -20.19
N ASP A 442 14.43 18.18 -21.11
CA ASP A 442 14.76 18.06 -22.53
C ASP A 442 15.37 19.35 -23.11
N LYS A 443 15.01 20.51 -22.56
CA LYS A 443 15.50 21.83 -22.98
C LYS A 443 16.95 22.12 -22.56
N PHE A 444 17.51 21.30 -21.66
CA PHE A 444 18.85 21.47 -21.13
C PHE A 444 19.81 20.44 -21.72
N LYS A 445 21.10 20.79 -21.77
CA LYS A 445 22.15 19.81 -22.09
C LYS A 445 22.42 18.93 -20.87
N GLU A 446 22.63 19.56 -19.72
CA GLU A 446 22.74 18.97 -18.38
C GLU A 446 22.19 19.98 -17.37
N ILE A 447 21.71 19.48 -16.22
CA ILE A 447 21.19 20.30 -15.11
C ILE A 447 21.42 19.56 -13.79
N THR A 448 21.61 20.26 -12.67
CA THR A 448 21.75 19.63 -11.34
C THR A 448 20.40 19.48 -10.65
N GLU A 449 20.30 18.56 -9.68
CA GLU A 449 19.09 18.39 -8.86
C GLU A 449 18.67 19.68 -8.14
N PHE A 450 19.63 20.48 -7.66
CA PHE A 450 19.34 21.77 -7.02
C PHE A 450 18.74 22.79 -7.98
N GLU A 451 19.24 22.88 -9.21
CA GLU A 451 18.70 23.78 -10.22
C GLU A 451 17.29 23.36 -10.65
N VAL A 452 17.03 22.05 -10.74
CA VAL A 452 15.68 21.53 -11.00
C VAL A 452 14.72 21.99 -9.90
N ILE A 453 15.08 21.80 -8.63
CA ILE A 453 14.26 22.23 -7.47
C ILE A 453 14.00 23.73 -7.53
N ASP A 454 15.07 24.55 -7.64
CA ASP A 454 14.96 26.01 -7.63
C ASP A 454 14.08 26.53 -8.77
N ILE A 455 14.18 25.94 -9.96
CA ILE A 455 13.40 26.36 -11.13
C ILE A 455 11.93 25.92 -11.01
N PHE A 456 11.65 24.70 -10.53
CA PHE A 456 10.27 24.24 -10.34
C PHE A 456 9.56 25.07 -9.26
N GLU A 457 10.24 25.37 -8.15
CA GLU A 457 9.67 26.20 -7.09
C GLU A 457 9.41 27.63 -7.59
N LYS A 458 10.42 28.29 -8.19
CA LYS A 458 10.32 29.71 -8.59
C LYS A 458 9.45 29.94 -9.81
N ASN A 459 9.54 29.09 -10.83
CA ASN A 459 8.91 29.36 -12.12
C ASN A 459 7.59 28.61 -12.31
N LYS A 460 7.40 27.47 -11.63
CA LYS A 460 6.21 26.63 -11.76
C LYS A 460 5.32 26.64 -10.53
N ASN A 461 5.83 27.13 -9.39
CA ASN A 461 5.14 27.04 -8.09
C ASN A 461 4.77 25.58 -7.77
N ILE A 462 5.69 24.67 -8.06
CA ILE A 462 5.60 23.23 -7.77
C ILE A 462 6.72 22.92 -6.78
N GLU A 463 6.34 22.43 -5.61
CA GLU A 463 7.28 21.93 -4.62
C GLU A 463 7.77 20.55 -5.06
N ILE A 464 9.09 20.38 -5.15
CA ILE A 464 9.73 19.12 -5.54
C ILE A 464 10.94 18.87 -4.66
N THR A 465 11.04 17.65 -4.13
CA THR A 465 12.17 17.22 -3.30
C THR A 465 13.20 16.42 -4.11
N ARG A 466 14.35 16.11 -3.51
CA ARG A 466 15.34 15.23 -4.15
C ARG A 466 14.81 13.81 -4.29
N GLU A 467 14.06 13.36 -3.31
CA GLU A 467 13.36 12.09 -3.28
C GLU A 467 12.35 12.01 -4.43
N ASP A 468 11.54 13.07 -4.64
CA ASP A 468 10.64 13.14 -5.80
C ASP A 468 11.42 13.03 -7.13
N ILE A 469 12.55 13.73 -7.28
CA ILE A 469 13.38 13.65 -8.52
C ILE A 469 13.91 12.23 -8.73
N HIS A 470 14.37 11.56 -7.66
CA HIS A 470 14.83 10.17 -7.74
C HIS A 470 13.72 9.23 -8.21
N ILE A 471 12.53 9.33 -7.61
CA ILE A 471 11.37 8.53 -8.01
C ILE A 471 10.98 8.84 -9.46
N CYS A 472 10.92 10.11 -9.85
CA CYS A 472 10.59 10.51 -11.22
C CYS A 472 11.59 9.97 -12.24
N LYS A 473 12.89 9.91 -11.93
CA LYS A 473 13.91 9.29 -12.80
C LYS A 473 13.58 7.82 -13.13
N LYS A 474 13.21 7.03 -12.12
CA LYS A 474 12.84 5.62 -12.29
C LYS A 474 11.50 5.46 -13.02
N LEU A 475 10.51 6.26 -12.65
CA LEU A 475 9.21 6.24 -13.32
C LEU A 475 9.30 6.64 -14.80
N ALA A 476 10.21 7.55 -15.15
CA ALA A 476 10.49 7.94 -16.53
C ALA A 476 10.94 6.74 -17.38
N GLU A 477 11.83 5.91 -16.85
CA GLU A 477 12.30 4.70 -17.53
C GLU A 477 11.17 3.67 -17.68
N ILE A 478 10.41 3.42 -16.62
CA ILE A 478 9.43 2.33 -16.58
C ILE A 478 8.16 2.68 -17.37
N TYR A 479 7.59 3.86 -17.14
CA TYR A 479 6.28 4.23 -17.69
C TYR A 479 6.37 4.98 -19.02
N TYR A 480 7.52 5.59 -19.33
CA TYR A 480 7.70 6.41 -20.53
C TYR A 480 8.82 5.91 -21.45
N ASP A 481 9.48 4.79 -21.12
CA ASP A 481 10.65 4.25 -21.85
C ASP A 481 11.71 5.35 -22.10
N ASN A 482 11.93 6.19 -21.07
CA ASN A 482 12.68 7.43 -21.20
C ASN A 482 13.74 7.61 -20.10
N ASP A 483 15.00 7.42 -20.49
CA ASP A 483 16.17 7.58 -19.63
C ASP A 483 16.78 9.01 -19.67
N ILE A 484 16.03 10.01 -20.16
CA ILE A 484 16.55 11.38 -20.30
C ILE A 484 16.87 12.01 -18.93
N LEU A 485 16.09 11.68 -17.91
CA LEU A 485 16.26 12.25 -16.58
C LEU A 485 17.58 11.80 -15.94
N ASN A 486 17.97 10.52 -16.05
CA ASN A 486 19.26 10.06 -15.55
C ASN A 486 20.43 10.59 -16.36
N LYS A 487 20.27 10.72 -17.68
CA LYS A 487 21.32 11.26 -18.56
C LYS A 487 21.63 12.74 -18.26
N LYS A 488 20.58 13.55 -18.06
CA LYS A 488 20.69 15.01 -18.00
C LYS A 488 20.68 15.58 -16.58
N ILE A 489 20.00 14.97 -15.61
CA ILE A 489 20.00 15.47 -14.22
C ILE A 489 21.17 14.87 -13.44
N LYS A 490 22.19 15.68 -13.16
CA LYS A 490 23.32 15.29 -12.32
C LYS A 490 22.95 15.34 -10.84
N LYS A 491 23.33 14.29 -10.11
CA LYS A 491 23.29 14.30 -8.64
C LYS A 491 24.16 15.44 -8.16
N ALA A 492 23.60 16.29 -7.30
CA ALA A 492 24.40 17.35 -6.72
C ALA A 492 25.51 16.71 -5.89
N VAL A 493 26.78 17.00 -6.23
CA VAL A 493 27.89 16.65 -5.36
C VAL A 493 27.73 17.54 -4.13
N THR A 494 27.12 17.00 -3.08
CA THR A 494 27.30 17.55 -1.75
C THR A 494 28.77 17.32 -1.42
N GLU A 495 29.64 18.25 -1.80
CA GLU A 495 30.97 18.31 -1.24
C GLU A 495 30.78 18.23 0.28
N LYS A 496 31.42 17.24 0.90
CA LYS A 496 31.46 17.14 2.36
C LYS A 496 32.17 18.39 2.86
N VAL A 497 31.40 19.44 3.15
CA VAL A 497 31.88 20.67 3.78
C VAL A 497 32.48 20.39 5.15
N ASP A 498 32.25 19.21 5.73
CA ASP A 498 32.80 18.77 7.01
C ASP A 498 34.34 18.62 7.03
N ASP A 499 35.00 18.35 5.89
CA ASP A 499 36.48 18.23 5.84
C ASP A 499 37.18 19.59 5.66
N PHE A 500 36.48 20.64 5.19
CA PHE A 500 37.08 21.97 5.04
C PHE A 500 37.09 22.73 6.38
N PHE A 501 36.01 22.65 7.17
CA PHE A 501 35.93 23.29 8.49
C PHE A 501 36.64 22.53 9.61
N SER A 502 37.07 21.29 9.39
CA SER A 502 37.97 20.57 10.31
C SER A 502 39.46 20.80 10.02
N SER A 503 39.77 21.60 8.98
CA SER A 503 41.14 22.00 8.60
C SER A 503 41.42 23.50 8.76
N ILE A 504 40.44 24.28 9.23
CA ILE A 504 40.56 25.68 9.69
C ILE A 504 40.40 25.68 11.21
#